data_AF-A0AAW2J193-F1
#
_entry.id   AF-A0AAW2J193-F1
#
_cell.length_a   1.000
_cell.length_b   1.000
_cell.length_c   1.000
_cell.angle_alpha   90.00
_cell.angle_beta   90.00
_cell.angle_gamma   90.00
#
_symmetry.space_group_name_H-M   'P 1'
#
loop_
_entity.id
_entity.type
_entity.pdbx_description
1 polymer ?
#
loop_
_entity_poly.entity_id
_entity_poly.type
_entity_poly.pdbx_seq_one_letter_code
_entity_poly.pdbx_strand_id
1 'polypeptide(L)'
;MEASEVNSIMLRFRHLRENLEELNKKLGRLVVNAQVGGQIQRADLDTVQIVVRTTMVAPTSLWNDLEDPIREASSSEMTNE
;
A
#
# COMPACT_ATOMS: atom_id res chain seq x y z
N MET A 1 -60.52 -16.86 -7.91
CA MET A 1 -59.08 -16.85 -8.23
C MET A 1 -58.42 -16.03 -7.13
N GLU A 2 -58.09 -16.61 -5.97
CA GLU A 2 -57.82 -15.76 -4.77
C GLU A 2 -56.72 -16.24 -3.82
N ALA A 3 -56.74 -17.48 -3.32
CA ALA A 3 -55.76 -17.87 -2.28
C ALA A 3 -54.37 -18.29 -2.82
N SER A 4 -54.30 -18.98 -3.97
CA SER A 4 -53.02 -19.51 -4.49
C SER A 4 -52.13 -18.42 -5.10
N GLU A 5 -52.73 -17.39 -5.71
CA GLU A 5 -52.00 -16.26 -6.28
C GLU A 5 -51.45 -15.35 -5.19
N VAL A 6 -52.23 -15.06 -4.16
CA VAL A 6 -51.76 -14.30 -2.98
C VAL A 6 -50.62 -15.05 -2.30
N ASN A 7 -50.69 -16.37 -2.16
CA ASN A 7 -49.61 -17.18 -1.61
C ASN A 7 -48.33 -17.13 -2.48
N SER A 8 -48.48 -17.21 -3.82
CA SER A 8 -47.36 -17.09 -4.76
C SER A 8 -46.69 -15.70 -4.67
N ILE A 9 -47.49 -14.64 -4.56
CA ILE A 9 -46.99 -13.27 -4.39
C ILE A 9 -46.23 -13.12 -3.06
N MET A 10 -46.76 -13.66 -1.96
CA MET A 10 -46.08 -13.62 -0.65
C MET A 10 -44.74 -14.36 -0.66
N LEU A 11 -44.66 -15.51 -1.34
CA LEU A 11 -43.40 -16.24 -1.50
C LEU A 11 -42.38 -15.43 -2.31
N ARG A 12 -42.81 -14.78 -3.39
CA ARG A 12 -41.95 -13.89 -4.18
C ARG A 12 -41.43 -12.71 -3.36
N PHE A 13 -42.28 -12.07 -2.55
CA PHE A 13 -41.85 -10.99 -1.66
C PHE A 13 -40.86 -11.46 -0.59
N ARG A 14 -41.08 -12.66 -0.04
CA ARG A 14 -40.14 -13.26 0.92
C ARG A 14 -38.77 -13.45 0.28
N HIS A 15 -38.70 -14.06 -0.91
CA HIS A 15 -37.44 -14.26 -1.61
C HIS A 15 -36.78 -12.95 -2.03
N LEU A 16 -37.57 -11.96 -2.46
CA LEU A 16 -37.04 -10.63 -2.76
C LEU A 16 -36.39 -10.00 -1.53
N ARG A 17 -37.02 -10.10 -0.35
CA ARG A 17 -36.45 -9.61 0.91
C ARG A 17 -35.15 -10.33 1.26
N GLU A 18 -35.13 -11.66 1.18
CA GLU A 18 -33.95 -12.49 1.44
C GLU A 18 -32.79 -12.11 0.51
N ASN A 19 -33.06 -11.93 -0.78
CA ASN A 19 -32.08 -11.51 -1.78
C ASN A 19 -31.52 -10.10 -1.50
N LEU A 20 -32.39 -9.16 -1.08
CA LEU A 20 -31.96 -7.81 -0.73
C LEU A 20 -31.09 -7.78 0.53
N GLU A 21 -31.41 -8.59 1.54
CA GLU A 21 -30.58 -8.74 2.73
C GLU A 21 -29.20 -9.35 2.41
N GLU A 22 -29.15 -10.35 1.53
CA GLU A 22 -27.90 -10.95 1.08
C GLU A 22 -27.05 -9.94 0.28
N LEU A 23 -27.69 -9.20 -0.63
CA LEU A 23 -27.03 -8.16 -1.41
C LEU A 23 -26.43 -7.08 -0.50
N ASN A 24 -27.18 -6.63 0.51
CA ASN A 24 -26.70 -5.63 1.47
C ASN A 24 -25.47 -6.14 2.25
N LYS A 25 -25.49 -7.42 2.68
CA LYS A 25 -24.32 -8.04 3.34
C LYS A 25 -23.10 -8.10 2.42
N LYS A 26 -23.29 -8.45 1.13
CA LYS A 26 -22.20 -8.49 0.13
C LYS A 26 -21.63 -7.10 -0.13
N LEU A 27 -22.48 -6.07 -0.26
CA LEU A 27 -22.05 -4.68 -0.42
C LEU A 27 -21.29 -4.18 0.81
N GLY A 28 -21.75 -4.48 2.02
CA GLY A 28 -21.03 -4.17 3.25
C GLY A 28 -19.62 -4.77 3.28
N ARG A 29 -19.47 -6.04 2.89
CA ARG A 29 -18.15 -6.69 2.76
C ARG A 29 -17.27 -6.02 1.71
N LEU A 30 -17.84 -5.64 0.57
CA LEU A 30 -17.10 -4.95 -0.50
C LEU A 30 -16.56 -3.60 -0.03
N VAL A 31 -17.38 -2.81 0.69
CA VAL A 31 -16.95 -1.52 1.25
C VAL A 31 -15.80 -1.70 2.24
N VAL A 32 -15.91 -2.68 3.15
CA VAL A 32 -14.83 -3.00 4.09
C VAL A 32 -13.55 -3.41 3.36
N ASN A 33 -13.66 -4.30 2.37
CA ASN A 33 -12.50 -4.75 1.59
C ASN A 33 -11.84 -3.59 0.82
N ALA A 34 -12.63 -2.68 0.23
CA ALA A 34 -12.11 -1.51 -0.45
C ALA A 34 -11.41 -0.54 0.52
N GLN A 35 -11.98 -0.36 1.72
CA GLN A 35 -11.36 0.47 2.76
C GLN A 35 -10.02 -0.12 3.23
N VAL A 36 -9.97 -1.43 3.49
CA VAL A 36 -8.75 -2.13 3.86
C VAL A 36 -7.72 -2.06 2.74
N GLY A 37 -8.11 -2.32 1.49
CA GLY A 37 -7.23 -2.20 0.33
C GLY A 37 -6.64 -0.80 0.17
N GLY A 38 -7.47 0.24 0.34
CA GLY A 38 -7.02 1.63 0.30
C GLY A 38 -6.15 2.06 1.50
N GLN A 39 -6.24 1.36 2.64
CA GLN A 39 -5.33 1.55 3.77
C GLN A 39 -3.98 0.87 3.53
N ILE A 40 -3.98 -0.36 2.99
CA ILE A 40 -2.75 -1.09 2.62
C ILE A 40 -1.96 -0.29 1.58
N GLN A 41 -2.63 0.19 0.54
CA GLN A 41 -1.97 0.98 -0.51
C GLN A 41 -1.34 2.27 0.03
N ARG A 42 -1.96 2.91 1.03
CA ARG A 42 -1.36 4.07 1.71
C ARG A 42 -0.14 3.69 2.53
N ALA A 43 -0.18 2.59 3.28
CA ALA A 43 0.95 2.10 4.06
C ALA A 43 2.16 1.75 3.18
N ASP A 44 1.91 1.15 2.01
CA ASP A 44 2.97 0.87 1.03
C ASP A 44 3.60 2.17 0.50
N LEU A 45 2.79 3.19 0.17
CA LEU A 45 3.28 4.49 -0.27
C LEU A 45 4.10 5.21 0.81
N ASP A 46 3.66 5.17 2.07
CA ASP A 46 4.41 5.72 3.21
C ASP A 46 5.77 5.01 3.37
N THR A 47 5.78 3.68 3.22
CA THR A 47 7.01 2.87 3.27
C THR A 47 7.96 3.27 2.14
N VAL A 48 7.46 3.40 0.90
CA VAL A 48 8.26 3.87 -0.23
C VAL A 48 8.79 5.28 0.02
N GLN A 49 7.99 6.18 0.58
CA GLN A 49 8.42 7.54 0.89
C GLN A 49 9.54 7.56 1.95
N ILE A 50 9.44 6.72 2.99
CA ILE A 50 10.49 6.55 4.00
C ILE A 50 11.78 6.02 3.36
N VAL A 51 11.69 5.01 2.50
CA VAL A 51 12.86 4.46 1.80
C VAL A 51 13.52 5.53 0.94
N VAL A 52 12.76 6.25 0.11
CA VAL A 52 13.27 7.34 -0.74
C VAL A 52 13.94 8.43 0.09
N ARG A 53 13.33 8.87 1.20
CA ARG A 53 13.95 9.84 2.09
C ARG A 53 15.23 9.30 2.70
N THR A 54 15.24 8.04 3.13
CA THR A 54 16.42 7.44 3.76
C THR A 54 17.57 7.28 2.77
N THR A 55 17.31 6.89 1.52
CA THR A 55 18.34 6.80 0.47
C THR A 55 18.82 8.17 -0.03
N MET A 56 17.96 9.19 -0.05
CA MET A 56 18.38 10.56 -0.38
C MET A 56 19.11 11.28 0.76
N VAL A 57 18.83 10.89 2.02
CA VAL A 57 19.50 11.43 3.22
C VAL A 57 20.74 10.62 3.60
N ALA A 58 20.93 9.41 3.05
CA ALA A 58 22.20 8.70 3.11
C ALA A 58 23.29 9.61 2.52
N PRO A 59 24.17 10.20 3.37
CA PRO A 59 24.85 11.41 2.98
C PRO A 59 25.93 11.12 1.95
N THR A 60 26.14 12.12 1.11
CA THR A 60 27.36 12.43 0.36
C THR A 60 28.68 12.24 1.13
N SER A 61 28.67 11.97 2.44
CA SER A 61 29.86 11.64 3.23
C SER A 61 30.54 10.33 2.80
N LEU A 62 29.79 9.34 2.29
CA LEU A 62 30.38 8.08 1.84
C LEU A 62 31.19 8.24 0.54
N TRP A 63 30.87 9.28 -0.25
CA TRP A 63 31.61 9.64 -1.47
C TRP A 63 32.73 10.66 -1.19
N ASN A 64 32.59 11.50 -0.17
CA ASN A 64 33.66 12.41 0.26
C ASN A 64 34.85 11.66 0.90
N ASP A 65 34.61 10.56 1.61
CA ASP A 65 35.68 9.72 2.19
C ASP A 65 36.52 8.96 1.13
N LEU A 66 36.09 8.97 -0.14
CA LEU A 66 36.80 8.35 -1.27
C LEU A 66 37.66 9.33 -2.07
N GLU A 67 37.58 10.64 -1.83
CA GLU A 67 38.40 11.65 -2.53
C GLU A 67 39.76 11.92 -1.86
N ASP A 68 39.95 11.58 -0.59
CA ASP A 68 41.18 11.86 0.15
C ASP A 68 42.38 10.88 0.00
N PRO A 69 42.26 9.60 -0.41
CA PRO A 69 43.42 8.70 -0.38
C PRO A 69 44.41 8.91 -1.54
N ILE A 70 44.06 9.69 -2.58
CA ILE A 70 44.95 9.87 -3.74
C ILE A 70 46.02 10.94 -3.48
N ARG A 71 45.86 11.80 -2.47
CA ARG A 71 46.78 12.92 -2.22
C ARG A 71 47.97 12.59 -1.31
N GLU A 72 47.89 11.53 -0.49
CA GLU A 72 48.99 11.14 0.42
C GLU A 72 50.03 10.21 -0.22
N ALA A 73 49.72 9.55 -1.33
CA ALA A 73 50.67 8.64 -2.00
C ALA A 73 51.69 9.35 -2.91
N SER A 74 51.55 10.66 -3.15
CA SER A 74 52.40 11.41 -4.09
C SER A 74 53.42 12.35 -3.44
N SER A 75 53.52 12.37 -2.11
CA SER A 75 54.47 13.25 -1.37
C SER A 75 55.68 12.52 -0.75
N SER A 76 55.85 11.23 -1.00
CA SER A 76 56.97 10.44 -0.44
C SER A 76 58.00 10.02 -1.49
N GLU A 77 58.36 10.93 -2.40
CA GLU A 77 59.70 10.93 -2.98
C GLU A 77 60.29 12.33 -2.82
N MET A 78 61.59 12.37 -2.50
CA MET A 78 62.47 13.54 -2.41
C MET A 78 62.57 14.26 -1.05
N THR A 79 63.42 13.72 -0.19
CA THR A 79 64.51 14.43 0.55
C THR A 79 65.27 13.34 1.33
N ASN A 80 66.60 13.24 1.41
CA ASN A 80 67.73 14.03 0.98
C ASN A 80 68.98 13.12 1.04
N GLU A 81 69.93 13.42 0.16
CA GLU A 81 71.40 13.29 0.31
C GLU A 81 72.05 11.92 0.59
#